data_AF-A0A7C2B634-F1
#
_entry.id   AF-A0A7C2B634-F1
#
_cell.length_a   1.000
_cell.length_b   1.000
_cell.length_c   1.000
_cell.angle_alpha   90.00
_cell.angle_beta   90.00
_cell.angle_gamma   90.00
#
_symmetry.space_group_name_H-M   'P 1'
#
loop_
_entity.id
_entity.type
_entity.pdbx_description
1 polymer ?
#
loop_
_entity_poly.entity_id
_entity_poly.type
_entity_poly.pdbx_seq_one_letter_code
_entity_poly.pdbx_strand_id
1 'polypeptide(L)'
;MRKLNLFSVLLLFLITTTTGFSQNGYRESALSWQKQAKDTRKAVVGVLEELEKIGDKGNPDAKGLIEDTKKWLEEGDNALSKADKEMEKEDYEKASYDYNMAWQYYVKAATAGLNAKRVLTGQ
;
A
#
# COMPACT_ATOMS: atom_id res chain seq x y z
N MET A 1 39.20 4.80 -17.39
CA MET A 1 39.03 4.55 -15.94
C MET A 1 37.55 4.66 -15.62
N ARG A 2 36.94 3.53 -15.22
CA ARG A 2 35.49 3.30 -15.18
C ARG A 2 34.85 3.95 -13.95
N LYS A 3 33.65 4.47 -14.17
CA LYS A 3 32.79 5.21 -13.24
C LYS A 3 32.47 4.38 -12.00
N LEU A 4 32.57 5.02 -10.83
CA LEU A 4 32.16 4.49 -9.53
C LEU A 4 30.70 4.02 -9.60
N ASN A 5 30.47 2.76 -9.24
CA ASN A 5 29.15 2.17 -9.05
C ASN A 5 28.43 2.87 -7.89
N LEU A 6 27.49 3.76 -8.21
CA LEU A 6 26.56 4.38 -7.27
C LEU A 6 25.47 3.42 -6.73
N PHE A 7 25.57 2.12 -7.03
CA PHE A 7 24.60 1.10 -6.63
C PHE A 7 24.93 0.38 -5.31
N SER A 8 26.02 0.75 -4.62
CA SER A 8 26.47 0.03 -3.42
C SER A 8 26.21 0.74 -2.09
N VAL A 9 25.45 1.84 -2.09
CA VAL A 9 25.14 2.62 -0.86
C VAL A 9 23.75 2.30 -0.29
N LEU A 10 22.90 1.54 -0.98
CA LEU A 10 21.54 1.22 -0.50
C LEU A 10 21.40 -0.10 0.26
N LEU A 11 22.50 -0.73 0.70
CA LEU A 11 22.49 -2.07 1.31
C LEU A 11 23.29 -2.17 2.62
N LEU A 12 23.28 -1.11 3.44
CA LEU A 12 24.00 -1.11 4.72
C LEU A 12 23.30 -0.27 5.79
N PHE A 13 22.08 -0.67 6.15
CA PHE A 13 21.46 -0.32 7.44
C PHE A 13 20.50 -1.44 7.92
N LEU A 14 20.90 -2.70 7.73
CA LEU A 14 20.15 -3.88 8.19
C LEU A 14 20.86 -4.63 9.33
N ILE A 15 21.59 -3.91 10.19
CA ILE A 15 22.09 -4.48 11.45
C ILE A 15 21.96 -3.44 12.57
N THR A 16 21.30 -3.88 13.64
CA THR A 16 21.12 -3.26 14.98
C THR A 16 20.06 -2.17 15.11
N THR A 17 18.88 -2.55 15.61
CA THR A 17 18.53 -2.35 17.02
C THR A 17 17.20 -3.04 17.30
N THR A 18 17.22 -4.14 18.04
CA THR A 18 16.08 -4.50 18.90
C THR A 18 15.99 -3.44 20.00
N THR A 19 15.57 -2.22 19.64
CA THR A 19 14.94 -1.34 20.60
C THR A 19 13.65 -2.05 20.94
N GLY A 20 13.54 -2.56 22.17
CA GLY A 20 12.29 -3.09 22.66
C GLY A 20 11.24 -1.99 22.62
N PHE A 21 10.54 -1.86 21.49
CA PHE A 21 9.28 -1.15 21.45
C PHE A 21 8.40 -1.88 22.45
N SER A 22 8.04 -1.19 23.53
CA SER A 22 7.10 -1.76 24.50
C SER A 22 5.80 -2.14 23.77
N GLN A 23 5.06 -3.09 24.31
CA GLN A 23 3.74 -3.47 23.79
C GLN A 23 2.83 -2.24 23.54
N ASN A 24 2.97 -1.19 24.37
CA ASN A 24 2.28 0.09 24.19
C ASN A 24 2.71 0.84 22.92
N GLY A 25 4.01 0.86 22.62
CA GLY A 25 4.53 1.50 21.40
C GLY A 25 4.09 0.78 20.13
N TYR A 26 4.07 -0.56 20.14
CA TYR A 26 3.53 -1.32 19.02
C TYR A 26 2.03 -1.14 18.85
N ARG A 27 1.27 -1.03 19.95
CA ARG A 27 -0.17 -0.76 19.89
C ARG A 27 -0.49 0.58 19.24
N GLU A 28 0.21 1.65 19.64
CA GLU A 28 0.05 2.98 19.04
C GLU A 28 0.44 2.97 17.56
N SER A 29 1.54 2.30 17.21
CA SER A 29 1.97 2.12 15.82
C SER A 29 0.93 1.37 14.99
N ALA A 30 0.39 0.26 15.52
CA ALA A 30 -0.65 -0.52 14.86
C ALA A 30 -1.92 0.31 14.61
N LEU A 31 -2.39 1.08 15.59
CA LEU A 31 -3.55 1.96 15.45
C LEU A 31 -3.31 3.08 14.41
N SER A 32 -2.11 3.66 14.41
CA SER A 32 -1.72 4.67 13.41
C SER A 32 -1.73 4.09 11.99
N TRP A 33 -1.11 2.94 11.79
CA TRP A 33 -1.10 2.27 10.49
C TRP A 33 -2.48 1.77 10.07
N GLN A 34 -3.29 1.28 11.00
CA GLN A 34 -4.67 0.88 10.72
C GLN A 34 -5.48 2.05 10.16
N LYS A 35 -5.38 3.23 10.80
CA LYS A 35 -6.04 4.44 10.32
C LYS A 35 -5.57 4.82 8.92
N GLN A 36 -4.25 4.88 8.70
CA GLN A 36 -3.66 5.21 7.41
C GLN A 36 -4.11 4.23 6.31
N ALA A 37 -4.09 2.92 6.59
CA ALA A 37 -4.53 1.89 5.66
C ALA A 37 -6.01 2.04 5.31
N LYS A 38 -6.90 2.22 6.30
CA LYS A 38 -8.35 2.38 6.07
C LYS A 38 -8.70 3.67 5.32
N ASP A 39 -8.05 4.78 5.66
CA ASP A 39 -8.23 6.06 4.95
C ASP A 39 -7.76 5.95 3.50
N THR A 40 -6.59 5.33 3.26
CA THR A 40 -6.06 5.12 1.91
C THR A 40 -6.95 4.17 1.10
N ARG A 41 -7.43 3.08 1.70
CA ARG A 41 -8.38 2.15 1.07
C ARG A 41 -9.62 2.89 0.59
N LYS A 42 -10.21 3.75 1.42
CA LYS A 42 -11.39 4.54 1.06
C LYS A 42 -11.12 5.43 -0.16
N ALA A 43 -9.95 6.07 -0.22
CA ALA A 43 -9.56 6.88 -1.37
C ALA A 43 -9.41 6.03 -2.65
N VAL A 44 -8.76 4.86 -2.56
CA VAL A 44 -8.59 3.94 -3.69
C VAL A 44 -9.94 3.44 -4.22
N VAL A 45 -10.85 3.04 -3.33
CA VAL A 45 -12.20 2.61 -3.73
C VAL A 45 -12.92 3.73 -4.47
N GLY A 46 -12.84 4.98 -3.98
CA GLY A 46 -13.41 6.13 -4.69
C GLY A 46 -12.82 6.34 -6.10
N VAL A 47 -11.50 6.20 -6.26
CA VAL A 47 -10.85 6.27 -7.59
C VAL A 47 -11.33 5.13 -8.49
N LEU A 48 -11.45 3.91 -7.96
CA LEU A 48 -11.90 2.76 -8.73
C LEU A 48 -13.36 2.90 -9.18
N GLU A 49 -14.26 3.38 -8.30
CA GLU A 49 -15.65 3.67 -8.64
C GLU A 49 -15.78 4.72 -9.75
N GLU A 50 -14.92 5.74 -9.74
CA GLU A 50 -14.85 6.72 -10.84
C GLU A 50 -14.39 6.06 -12.15
N LEU A 51 -13.35 5.23 -12.11
CA LEU A 51 -12.85 4.52 -13.28
C LEU A 51 -13.88 3.54 -13.86
N GLU A 52 -14.66 2.86 -13.02
CA GLU A 52 -15.72 1.96 -13.46
C GLU A 52 -16.85 2.69 -14.18
N LYS A 53 -17.13 3.94 -13.81
CA LYS A 53 -18.10 4.80 -14.54
C LYS A 53 -17.54 5.29 -15.88
N ILE A 54 -16.24 5.58 -15.95
CA ILE A 54 -15.59 6.07 -17.18
C ILE A 54 -15.38 4.93 -18.18
N GLY A 55 -15.07 3.72 -17.69
CA GLY A 55 -14.62 2.59 -18.50
C GLY A 55 -13.22 2.80 -19.09
N ASP A 56 -12.65 1.74 -19.67
CA ASP A 56 -11.32 1.81 -20.30
C ASP A 56 -11.31 2.53 -21.68
N LYS A 57 -12.50 2.82 -22.25
CA LYS A 57 -12.69 3.48 -23.56
C LYS A 57 -11.93 2.80 -24.72
N GLY A 58 -11.65 1.49 -24.63
CA GLY A 58 -10.85 0.75 -25.60
C GLY A 58 -9.35 1.05 -25.53
N ASN A 59 -8.87 1.78 -24.53
CA ASN A 59 -7.45 2.06 -24.35
C ASN A 59 -6.79 0.92 -23.55
N PRO A 60 -5.83 0.17 -24.16
CA PRO A 60 -5.21 -0.99 -23.52
C PRO A 60 -4.36 -0.62 -22.30
N ASP A 61 -3.71 0.55 -22.30
CA ASP A 61 -2.92 1.01 -21.16
C ASP A 61 -3.83 1.34 -19.96
N ALA A 62 -4.95 2.01 -20.22
CA ALA A 62 -5.95 2.29 -19.19
C ALA A 62 -6.55 0.99 -18.63
N LYS A 63 -6.84 0.00 -19.49
CA LYS A 63 -7.33 -1.30 -19.07
C LYS A 63 -6.34 -2.00 -18.12
N GLY A 64 -5.07 -2.08 -18.49
CA GLY A 64 -4.04 -2.70 -17.65
C GLY A 64 -3.89 -2.00 -16.29
N LEU A 65 -3.93 -0.67 -16.27
CA LEU A 65 -3.85 0.10 -15.03
C LEU A 65 -5.09 -0.07 -14.13
N ILE A 66 -6.29 -0.22 -14.71
CA ILE A 66 -7.50 -0.55 -13.95
C ILE A 66 -7.40 -1.95 -13.34
N GLU A 67 -6.92 -2.93 -14.10
CA GLU A 67 -6.68 -4.30 -13.60
C GLU A 67 -5.64 -4.32 -12.47
N ASP A 68 -4.54 -3.58 -12.62
CA ASP A 68 -3.53 -3.43 -11.56
C ASP A 68 -4.11 -2.75 -10.32
N THR A 69 -4.97 -1.73 -10.49
CA THR A 69 -5.66 -1.08 -9.36
C THR A 69 -6.47 -2.09 -8.56
N LYS A 70 -7.26 -2.92 -9.25
CA LYS A 70 -8.10 -3.97 -8.63
C LYS A 70 -7.24 -5.00 -7.90
N LYS A 71 -6.19 -5.48 -8.56
CA LYS A 71 -5.25 -6.45 -7.98
C LYS A 71 -4.59 -5.93 -6.71
N TRP A 72 -4.05 -4.72 -6.74
CA TRP A 72 -3.38 -4.15 -5.56
C TRP A 72 -4.36 -3.81 -4.43
N LEU A 73 -5.60 -3.43 -4.77
CA LEU A 73 -6.66 -3.25 -3.78
C LEU A 73 -6.97 -4.57 -3.07
N GLU A 74 -7.07 -5.68 -3.81
CA GLU A 74 -7.29 -7.02 -3.24
C GLU A 74 -6.13 -7.47 -2.33
N GLU A 75 -4.88 -7.30 -2.76
CA GLU A 75 -3.70 -7.59 -1.92
C GLU A 75 -3.70 -6.76 -0.63
N GLY A 76 -4.09 -5.49 -0.73
CA GLY A 76 -4.26 -4.61 0.43
C GLY A 76 -5.36 -5.10 1.38
N ASP A 77 -6.50 -5.54 0.85
CA ASP A 77 -7.62 -6.06 1.63
C ASP A 77 -7.27 -7.37 2.34
N ASN A 78 -6.50 -8.25 1.69
CA ASN A 78 -5.97 -9.46 2.30
C ASN A 78 -5.01 -9.15 3.45
N ALA A 79 -4.09 -8.19 3.25
CA ALA A 79 -3.18 -7.75 4.30
C ALA A 79 -3.92 -7.06 5.46
N LEU A 80 -4.93 -6.24 5.17
CA LEU A 80 -5.76 -5.59 6.19
C LEU A 80 -6.52 -6.61 7.03
N SER A 81 -7.12 -7.62 6.40
CA SER A 81 -7.80 -8.71 7.09
C SER A 81 -6.86 -9.50 7.99
N LYS A 82 -5.62 -9.74 7.54
CA LYS A 82 -4.59 -10.38 8.36
C LYS A 82 -4.21 -9.51 9.56
N ALA A 83 -3.99 -8.21 9.34
CA ALA A 83 -3.64 -7.27 10.39
C ALA A 83 -4.74 -7.15 11.46
N ASP A 84 -6.01 -7.12 11.04
CA ASP A 84 -7.17 -7.11 11.96
C ASP A 84 -7.18 -8.37 12.86
N LYS A 85 -6.86 -9.56 12.31
CA LYS A 85 -6.73 -10.79 13.11
C LYS A 85 -5.56 -10.78 14.09
N GLU A 86 -4.43 -10.17 13.74
CA GLU A 86 -3.30 -10.02 14.67
C GLU A 86 -3.61 -8.98 15.77
N MET A 87 -4.36 -7.92 15.42
CA MET A 87 -4.85 -6.92 16.37
C MET A 87 -5.80 -7.53 17.41
N GLU A 88 -6.71 -8.43 16.99
CA GLU A 88 -7.61 -9.18 17.89
C GLU A 88 -6.87 -10.10 18.87
N LYS A 89 -5.69 -10.61 18.46
CA LYS A 89 -4.82 -11.45 19.31
C LYS A 89 -3.88 -10.63 20.20
N GLU A 90 -3.96 -9.30 20.13
CA GLU A 90 -3.04 -8.37 20.79
C GLU A 90 -1.56 -8.52 20.35
N ASP A 91 -1.32 -9.13 19.18
CA ASP A 91 0.01 -9.21 18.55
C ASP A 91 0.26 -7.89 17.79
N TYR A 92 0.48 -6.81 18.55
CA TYR A 92 0.54 -5.46 18.00
C TYR A 92 1.75 -5.22 17.10
N GLU A 93 2.85 -5.97 17.30
CA GLU A 93 4.01 -5.89 16.42
C GLU A 93 3.66 -6.41 15.02
N LYS A 94 3.05 -7.61 14.93
CA LYS A 94 2.60 -8.14 13.65
C LYS A 94 1.46 -7.33 13.05
N ALA A 95 0.50 -6.88 13.87
CA ALA A 95 -0.58 -6.02 13.41
C ALA A 95 -0.02 -4.72 12.79
N SER A 96 0.95 -4.07 13.44
CA SER A 96 1.62 -2.88 12.89
C SER A 96 2.31 -3.16 11.56
N TYR A 97 3.02 -4.28 11.45
CA TYR A 97 3.67 -4.68 10.21
C TYR A 97 2.65 -4.94 9.09
N ASP A 98 1.60 -5.72 9.35
CA ASP A 98 0.60 -6.10 8.35
C ASP A 98 -0.28 -4.90 7.94
N TYR A 99 -0.61 -3.98 8.86
CA TYR A 99 -1.30 -2.73 8.48
C TYR A 99 -0.43 -1.83 7.59
N ASN A 100 0.88 -1.75 7.87
CA ASN A 100 1.80 -1.02 7.00
C ASN A 100 1.86 -1.67 5.61
N MET A 101 1.89 -3.00 5.53
CA MET A 101 1.82 -3.73 4.26
C MET A 101 0.53 -3.44 3.49
N ALA A 102 -0.62 -3.48 4.18
CA ALA A 102 -1.91 -3.11 3.58
C ALA A 102 -1.87 -1.70 2.99
N TRP A 103 -1.37 -0.73 3.75
CA TRP A 103 -1.19 0.64 3.29
C TRP A 103 -0.30 0.73 2.03
N GLN A 104 0.83 0.02 1.98
CA GLN A 104 1.70 0.01 0.80
C GLN A 104 1.00 -0.55 -0.45
N TYR A 105 0.18 -1.60 -0.31
CA TYR A 105 -0.61 -2.11 -1.42
C TYR A 105 -1.68 -1.11 -1.87
N TYR A 106 -2.35 -0.42 -0.94
CA TYR A 106 -3.28 0.64 -1.30
C TYR A 106 -2.60 1.83 -1.99
N VAL A 107 -1.37 2.20 -1.62
CA VAL A 107 -0.60 3.23 -2.35
C VAL A 107 -0.29 2.78 -3.79
N LYS A 108 0.06 1.51 -4.00
CA LYS A 108 0.24 0.95 -5.36
C LYS A 108 -1.07 0.98 -6.16
N ALA A 109 -2.18 0.60 -5.53
CA ALA A 109 -3.51 0.68 -6.15
C ALA A 109 -3.88 2.12 -6.52
N ALA A 110 -3.69 3.08 -5.61
CA ALA A 110 -3.92 4.50 -5.88
C ALA A 110 -3.07 5.01 -7.05
N THR A 111 -1.80 4.62 -7.10
CA THR A 111 -0.89 5.01 -8.17
C THR A 111 -1.35 4.49 -9.53
N ALA A 112 -1.74 3.21 -9.62
CA ALA A 112 -2.29 2.64 -10.84
C ALA A 112 -3.59 3.33 -11.24
N GLY A 113 -4.50 3.55 -10.29
CA GLY A 113 -5.81 4.14 -10.56
C GLY A 113 -5.74 5.60 -11.01
N LEU A 114 -4.89 6.40 -10.37
CA LEU A 114 -4.65 7.79 -10.77
C LEU A 114 -3.99 7.86 -12.16
N ASN A 115 -3.08 6.93 -12.48
CA ASN A 115 -2.50 6.85 -13.82
C ASN A 115 -3.55 6.43 -14.86
N ALA A 116 -4.44 5.50 -14.56
CA ALA A 116 -5.55 5.15 -15.45
C ALA A 116 -6.44 6.38 -15.72
N LYS A 117 -6.78 7.13 -14.66
CA LYS A 117 -7.58 8.35 -14.75
C LYS A 117 -6.89 9.39 -15.63
N ARG A 118 -5.57 9.58 -15.47
CA ARG A 118 -4.77 10.48 -16.30
C ARG A 118 -4.78 10.08 -17.77
N VAL A 119 -4.63 8.80 -18.08
CA VAL A 119 -4.73 8.29 -19.47
C VAL A 119 -6.12 8.55 -20.06
N LEU A 120 -7.19 8.37 -19.29
CA LEU A 120 -8.57 8.45 -19.77
C LEU A 120 -9.16 9.86 -19.83
N THR A 121 -8.61 10.79 -19.06
CA THR A 121 -9.16 12.15 -18.87
C THR A 121 -8.18 13.27 -19.18
N GLY A 122 -6.88 12.97 -19.28
CA GLY A 122 -5.82 13.96 -19.49
C GLY A 122 -5.52 14.84 -18.27
N GLN A 123 -6.09 14.52 -17.09
CA GLN A 123 -5.87 15.23 -15.82
C GLN A 123 -4.76 14.60 -14.98
#